data_AF-A0A661YNQ4-F1
#
_entry.id   AF-A0A661YNQ4-F1
#
_cell.length_a   1.000
_cell.length_b   1.000
_cell.length_c   1.000
_cell.angle_alpha   90.00
_cell.angle_beta   90.00
_cell.angle_gamma   90.00
#
_symmetry.space_group_name_H-M   'P 1'
#
loop_
_entity.id
_entity.type
_entity.pdbx_description
1 polymer ?
#
loop_
_entity_poly.entity_id
_entity_poly.type
_entity_poly.pdbx_seq_one_letter_code
_entity_poly.pdbx_strand_id
1 'polypeptide(L)' 'MKFYFYILHSQKLNKYYIGSTQNLEERLRKHNSNHKGFTGGIGD' A
#
# COMPACT_ATOMS: atom_id res chain seq x y z
N MET A 1 -3.44 15.83 -14.06
CA MET A 1 -2.80 14.70 -13.36
C MET A 1 -3.88 13.93 -12.62
N LYS A 2 -3.96 12.60 -12.75
CA LYS A 2 -4.97 11.77 -12.06
C LYS A 2 -4.42 11.26 -10.73
N PHE A 3 -5.25 11.28 -9.70
CA PHE A 3 -4.98 10.64 -8.42
C PHE A 3 -6.08 9.62 -8.14
N TYR A 4 -5.71 8.54 -7.48
CA TYR A 4 -6.61 7.48 -7.04
C TYR A 4 -6.64 7.47 -5.52
N PHE A 5 -7.83 7.46 -4.95
CA PHE A 5 -8.04 7.11 -3.56
C PHE A 5 -8.25 5.59 -3.47
N TYR A 6 -7.62 4.94 -2.49
CA TYR A 6 -7.67 3.48 -2.35
C TYR A 6 -7.78 3.05 -0.89
N ILE A 7 -8.24 1.82 -0.72
CA ILE A 7 -8.20 1.04 0.51
C ILE A 7 -7.56 -0.31 0.16
N LEU A 8 -6.45 -0.66 0.82
CA LEU A 8 -5.82 -1.98 0.72
C LEU A 8 -6.05 -2.74 2.02
N HIS A 9 -6.41 -4.02 1.91
CA HIS A 9 -6.59 -4.90 3.06
C HIS A 9 -5.46 -5.92 3.12
N SER A 10 -4.68 -5.87 4.20
CA SER A 10 -3.72 -6.90 4.58
C SER A 10 -4.47 -8.03 5.26
N GLN A 11 -4.61 -9.19 4.60
CA GLN A 11 -5.18 -10.38 5.23
C GLN A 11 -4.26 -10.90 6.35
N LYS A 12 -2.93 -10.81 6.16
CA LYS A 12 -1.91 -11.29 7.08
C LYS A 12 -1.87 -10.51 8.39
N LEU A 13 -2.01 -9.18 8.32
CA LEU A 13 -2.00 -8.30 9.48
C LEU A 13 -3.42 -7.95 9.95
N ASN A 14 -4.46 -8.36 9.20
CA ASN A 14 -5.85 -7.98 9.39
C ASN A 14 -6.00 -6.45 9.56
N LYS A 15 -5.36 -5.69 8.65
CA LYS A 15 -5.28 -4.22 8.69
C LYS A 15 -5.71 -3.60 7.37
N TYR A 16 -6.30 -2.41 7.47
CA TYR A 16 -6.69 -1.60 6.32
C TYR A 16 -5.75 -0.40 6.17
N TYR A 17 -5.30 -0.17 4.93
CA TYR A 17 -4.44 0.94 4.54
C TYR A 17 -5.18 1.84 3.59
N ILE A 18 -5.44 3.06 4.03
CA ILE A 18 -6.20 4.06 3.29
C ILE A 18 -5.22 5.11 2.80
N GLY A 19 -5.30 5.50 1.53
CA GLY A 19 -4.40 6.50 1.00
C GLY A 19 -4.74 6.95 -0.41
N SER A 20 -3.88 7.79 -0.96
CA SER A 20 -3.96 8.24 -2.35
C SER A 20 -2.63 8.07 -3.07
N THR A 21 -2.69 7.89 -4.39
CA THR A 21 -1.49 7.75 -5.24
C THR A 21 -1.80 8.21 -6.66
N GLN A 22 -0.76 8.61 -7.40
CA GLN A 22 -0.85 8.82 -8.85
C GLN A 22 -0.60 7.53 -9.63
N ASN A 23 0.08 6.56 -9.01
CA ASN A 23 0.44 5.28 -9.62
C ASN A 23 0.05 4.13 -8.67
N LEU A 24 -0.97 3.36 -9.07
CA LEU A 24 -1.49 2.23 -8.30
C LEU A 24 -0.54 1.02 -8.32
N GLU A 25 0.10 0.73 -9.47
CA GLU A 25 1.03 -0.39 -9.61
C GLU A 25 2.25 -0.22 -8.70
N GLU A 26 2.86 0.97 -8.71
CA GLU A 26 3.98 1.26 -7.83
C GLU A 26 3.57 1.18 -6.35
N ARG A 27 2.34 1.63 -6.01
CA ARG A 27 1.83 1.55 -4.65
C ARG A 27 1.68 0.09 -4.20
N LEU A 28 1.10 -0.76 -5.02
CA LEU A 28 0.96 -2.20 -4.73
C LEU A 28 2.33 -2.87 -4.60
N ARG A 29 3.28 -2.58 -5.50
CA ARG A 29 4.64 -3.10 -5.43
C ARG A 29 5.32 -2.72 -4.11
N LYS A 30 5.20 -1.46 -3.67
CA LYS A 30 5.73 -1.02 -2.37
C LYS A 30 5.04 -1.74 -1.23
N HIS A 31 3.70 -1.79 -1.22
CA HIS A 31 2.92 -2.44 -0.17
C HIS A 31 3.32 -3.92 0.05
N ASN A 32 3.58 -4.65 -1.02
CA ASN A 32 3.96 -6.08 -0.97
C ASN A 32 5.48 -6.30 -0.84
N SER A 33 6.29 -5.25 -0.69
CA SER A 33 7.74 -5.36 -0.52
C SER A 33 8.18 -4.79 0.82
N ASN A 34 9.20 -5.41 1.41
CA ASN A 34 9.78 -4.89 2.63
C ASN A 34 10.56 -3.61 2.29
N HIS A 35 10.11 -2.47 2.80
CA HIS A 35 10.71 -1.17 2.54
C HIS A 35 10.62 -0.28 3.77
N LYS A 36 11.49 0.74 3.86
CA LYS A 36 11.38 1.73 4.93
C LYS A 36 10.11 2.56 4.75
N GLY A 37 9.21 2.52 5.74
CA GLY A 37 7.99 3.30 5.75
C GLY A 37 6.87 2.65 6.57
N PHE A 38 5.79 3.39 6.79
CA PHE A 38 4.64 2.94 7.59
C PHE A 38 4.02 1.62 7.10
N THR A 39 3.98 1.41 5.78
CA THR A 39 3.40 0.23 5.14
C THR A 39 4.43 -0.82 4.70
N GLY A 40 5.71 -0.65 5.05
CA GLY A 40 6.77 -1.49 4.52
C GLY A 40 7.43 -2.44 5.51
N GLY A 41 7.02 -2.44 6.79
CA GLY A 41 7.69 -3.25 7.83
C GLY A 41 7.49 -4.77 7.69
N ILE A 42 6.35 -5.19 7.15
CA ILE A 42 6.04 -6.58 6.81
C ILE A 42 5.39 -6.47 5.44
N GLY A 43 6.11 -6.87 4.39
CA GLY A 43 5.48 -7.06 3.09
C GLY A 43 4.31 -8.01 3.27
N ASP A 44 3.16 -7.60 2.77
CA ASP A 44 2.00 -8.49 2.69
C ASP A 44 2.32 -9.71 1.83
#